data_AF-I1IAN4-F1
#
_entry.id   AF-I1IAN4-F1
#
_cell.length_a   1.000
_cell.length_b   1.000
_cell.length_c   1.000
_cell.angle_alpha   90.00
_cell.angle_beta   90.00
_cell.angle_gamma   90.00
#
_symmetry.space_group_name_H-M   'P 1'
#
loop_
_entity.id
_entity.type
_entity.pdbx_description
1 polymer ?
#
loop_
_entity_poly.entity_id
_entity_poly.type
_entity_poly.pdbx_seq_one_letter_code
_entity_poly.pdbx_strand_id
1 'polypeptide(L)'
;METSTHEQEDPMDCDEAPLRMVPASCYMPDHDEDAHFIHAASGVIGVADGVGGCRGLCADAAAFSRGLMAHAHALLASSSSSSPQPVCPYTLLDRAYHHTVDSLSRTPTLAASTAVILSLSGAVLRFAYVGDSGFAVFRGGRILHRSRPQQSYFNCPYQLSAHGTGGNRVRDAAVGQVPVAAGDVVVAGSDGLFDNLFDSGMERIVQLGAALRFPARTMADFMASHAYSKARSRTEDSPFSAACREQGVVGSVGGKMDDITVVVAYIE
;
A
#
# COMPACT_ATOMS: atom_id res chain seq x y z
N MET A 1 20.22 -25.24 62.44
CA MET A 1 20.18 -25.63 61.02
C MET A 1 19.39 -24.55 60.31
N GLU A 2 20.10 -23.51 59.87
CA GLU A 2 19.54 -22.43 59.06
C GLU A 2 19.54 -22.91 57.61
N THR A 3 18.36 -22.97 57.00
CA THR A 3 18.21 -23.22 55.56
C THR A 3 18.16 -21.87 54.87
N SER A 4 19.29 -21.48 54.28
CA SER A 4 19.40 -20.37 53.34
C SER A 4 18.69 -20.75 52.04
N THR A 5 17.63 -20.02 51.70
CA THR A 5 17.01 -20.04 50.37
C THR A 5 17.72 -19.02 49.49
N HIS A 6 18.47 -19.51 48.51
CA HIS A 6 18.97 -18.70 47.40
C HIS A 6 17.79 -18.32 46.51
N GLU A 7 17.39 -17.05 46.53
CA GLU A 7 16.57 -16.47 45.46
C GLU A 7 17.48 -16.26 44.24
N GLN A 8 17.22 -17.01 43.17
CA GLN A 8 17.74 -16.71 41.84
C GLN A 8 16.90 -15.56 41.29
N GLU A 9 17.51 -14.38 41.19
CA GLU A 9 16.96 -13.28 40.40
C GLU A 9 16.98 -13.70 38.92
N ASP A 10 15.79 -13.90 38.34
CA ASP A 10 15.62 -14.05 36.90
C ASP A 10 16.20 -12.82 36.19
N PRO A 11 16.98 -12.99 35.10
CA PRO A 11 17.58 -11.88 34.40
C PRO A 11 16.46 -11.02 33.81
N MET A 12 16.48 -9.73 34.13
CA MET A 12 15.59 -8.70 33.60
C MET A 12 15.30 -8.96 32.12
N ASP A 13 14.04 -9.29 31.83
CA ASP A 13 13.45 -9.22 30.51
C ASP A 13 13.62 -7.77 30.06
N CYS A 14 14.64 -7.53 29.23
CA CYS A 14 14.88 -6.23 28.66
C CYS A 14 13.77 -6.03 27.64
N ASP A 15 12.65 -5.42 28.04
CA ASP A 15 11.55 -5.05 27.17
C ASP A 15 12.11 -4.45 25.87
N GLU A 16 12.15 -5.26 24.80
CA GLU A 16 12.54 -4.77 23.48
C GLU A 16 11.59 -3.62 23.14
N ALA A 17 12.16 -2.47 22.74
CA ALA A 17 11.36 -1.31 22.39
C ALA A 17 10.30 -1.72 21.33
N PRO A 18 9.05 -1.24 21.46
CA PRO A 18 8.00 -1.66 20.55
C PRO A 18 8.36 -1.24 19.12
N LEU A 19 8.19 -2.19 18.18
CA LEU A 19 8.46 -1.94 16.78
C LEU A 19 7.62 -0.75 16.28
N ARG A 20 8.28 0.12 15.52
CA ARG A 20 7.68 1.26 14.84
C ARG A 20 7.84 1.12 13.33
N MET A 21 6.95 1.78 12.61
CA MET A 21 7.03 1.94 11.17
C MET A 21 7.58 3.33 10.86
N VAL A 22 8.67 3.44 10.10
CA VAL A 22 9.29 4.70 9.67
C VAL A 22 9.05 4.89 8.15
N PRO A 23 7.91 5.50 7.78
CA PRO A 23 7.49 5.63 6.39
C PRO A 23 7.96 6.92 5.71
N ALA A 24 8.08 6.85 4.39
CA ALA A 24 8.14 7.98 3.47
C ALA A 24 7.53 7.59 2.13
N SER A 25 7.21 8.57 1.30
CA SER A 25 6.55 8.34 0.01
C SER A 25 7.16 9.16 -1.12
N CYS A 26 6.98 8.64 -2.34
CA CYS A 26 7.20 9.32 -3.60
C CYS A 26 5.93 9.19 -4.45
N TYR A 27 5.55 10.28 -5.11
CA TYR A 27 4.39 10.32 -6.01
C TYR A 27 4.79 11.03 -7.30
N MET A 28 4.56 10.38 -8.44
CA MET A 28 4.82 10.91 -9.78
C MET A 28 3.50 10.89 -10.58
N PRO A 29 2.86 12.04 -10.79
CA PRO A 29 1.58 12.10 -11.49
C PRO A 29 1.72 11.97 -13.01
N ASP A 30 0.76 11.29 -13.62
CA ASP A 30 0.40 11.26 -15.04
C ASP A 30 -1.02 11.83 -15.24
N HIS A 31 -2.06 11.15 -14.71
CA HIS A 31 -3.46 11.63 -14.72
C HIS A 31 -3.86 12.35 -13.43
N ASP A 32 -3.04 12.23 -12.40
CA ASP A 32 -3.24 12.81 -11.07
C ASP A 32 -4.43 12.23 -10.29
N GLU A 33 -4.70 10.93 -10.48
CA GLU A 33 -5.83 10.19 -9.90
C GLU A 33 -5.43 9.32 -8.68
N ASP A 34 -4.14 9.17 -8.44
CA ASP A 34 -3.56 8.53 -7.26
C ASP A 34 -3.63 9.40 -5.98
N ALA A 35 -3.69 8.74 -4.82
CA ALA A 35 -3.62 9.36 -3.51
C ALA A 35 -2.95 8.44 -2.48
N HIS A 36 -2.34 9.02 -1.44
CA HIS A 36 -1.80 8.27 -0.31
C HIS A 36 -1.87 9.06 0.98
N PHE A 37 -1.72 8.38 2.11
CA PHE A 37 -1.48 9.03 3.41
C PHE A 37 -0.48 8.25 4.25
N ILE A 38 0.14 8.96 5.19
CA ILE A 38 1.03 8.43 6.21
C ILE A 38 0.57 8.97 7.56
N HIS A 39 0.28 8.08 8.51
CA HIS A 39 0.02 8.44 9.90
C HIS A 39 1.00 7.71 10.83
N ALA A 40 2.22 8.27 10.94
CA ALA A 40 3.33 7.66 11.66
C ALA A 40 3.03 7.39 13.14
N ALA A 41 2.27 8.27 13.81
CA ALA A 41 1.91 8.12 15.21
C ALA A 41 1.10 6.84 15.52
N SER A 42 0.32 6.35 14.55
CA SER A 42 -0.43 5.09 14.69
C SER A 42 0.20 3.94 13.91
N GLY A 43 1.34 4.16 13.24
CA GLY A 43 1.92 3.18 12.33
C GLY A 43 0.94 2.74 11.24
N VAL A 44 0.28 3.69 10.56
CA VAL A 44 -0.66 3.39 9.47
C VAL A 44 -0.24 4.12 8.20
N ILE A 45 -0.28 3.41 7.07
CA ILE A 45 -0.10 3.98 5.73
C ILE A 45 -1.23 3.51 4.81
N GLY A 46 -1.54 4.30 3.80
CA GLY A 46 -2.52 3.94 2.79
C GLY A 46 -2.20 4.48 1.41
N VAL A 47 -2.65 3.76 0.38
CA VAL A 47 -2.54 4.11 -1.03
C VAL A 47 -3.89 3.84 -1.70
N ALA A 48 -4.31 4.70 -2.61
CA ALA A 48 -5.50 4.54 -3.42
C ALA A 48 -5.23 5.07 -4.83
N ASP A 49 -5.75 4.37 -5.82
CA ASP A 49 -5.59 4.68 -7.25
C ASP A 49 -6.98 4.87 -7.85
N GLY A 50 -7.24 6.05 -8.39
CA GLY A 50 -8.53 6.42 -8.98
C GLY A 50 -8.72 5.76 -10.35
N VAL A 51 -9.87 5.09 -10.56
CA VAL A 51 -10.12 4.36 -11.81
C VAL A 51 -11.00 5.19 -12.77
N GLY A 52 -10.37 5.83 -13.76
CA GLY A 52 -11.01 6.74 -14.74
C GLY A 52 -11.68 6.13 -16.00
N GLY A 53 -12.17 4.88 -15.94
CA GLY A 53 -12.52 4.08 -17.13
C GLY A 53 -13.71 4.52 -18.01
N CYS A 54 -14.63 5.40 -17.58
CA CYS A 54 -15.79 5.82 -18.39
C CYS A 54 -15.55 7.17 -19.11
N ARG A 55 -14.50 7.25 -19.94
CA ARG A 55 -14.14 8.46 -20.72
C ARG A 55 -15.39 9.11 -21.36
N GLY A 56 -15.85 10.23 -20.78
CA GLY A 56 -17.00 11.03 -21.23
C GLY A 56 -18.20 11.09 -20.27
N LEU A 57 -18.32 10.17 -19.30
CA LEU A 57 -19.42 10.11 -18.32
C LEU A 57 -18.95 9.89 -16.87
N CYS A 58 -17.72 9.42 -16.63
CA CYS A 58 -17.21 9.25 -15.27
C CYS A 58 -16.67 10.55 -14.69
N ALA A 59 -16.75 10.53 -13.37
CA ALA A 59 -16.39 11.56 -12.44
C ALA A 59 -14.89 11.80 -12.30
N ASP A 60 -14.57 12.76 -11.45
CA ASP A 60 -13.27 12.96 -10.82
C ASP A 60 -12.88 11.71 -9.99
N ALA A 61 -12.19 10.75 -10.61
CA ALA A 61 -11.66 9.56 -9.94
C ALA A 61 -10.66 9.95 -8.83
N ALA A 62 -9.92 11.03 -9.06
CA ALA A 62 -9.03 11.64 -8.07
C ALA A 62 -9.81 12.11 -6.83
N ALA A 63 -11.02 12.66 -6.97
CA ALA A 63 -11.84 13.04 -5.81
C ALA A 63 -12.19 11.84 -4.92
N PHE A 64 -12.42 10.66 -5.50
CA PHE A 64 -12.73 9.46 -4.73
C PHE A 64 -11.49 8.89 -4.03
N SER A 65 -10.37 8.73 -4.75
CA SER A 65 -9.10 8.24 -4.16
C SER A 65 -8.60 9.18 -3.05
N ARG A 66 -8.60 10.50 -3.29
CA ARG A 66 -8.22 11.52 -2.30
C ARG A 66 -9.19 11.55 -1.12
N GLY A 67 -10.50 11.45 -1.38
CA GLY A 67 -11.52 11.38 -0.34
C GLY A 67 -11.27 10.19 0.59
N LEU A 68 -11.01 9.03 0.02
CA LEU A 68 -10.74 7.80 0.78
C LEU A 68 -9.52 7.95 1.69
N MET A 69 -8.40 8.43 1.15
CA MET A 69 -7.16 8.63 1.92
C MET A 69 -7.30 9.74 2.97
N ALA A 70 -7.96 10.86 2.63
CA ALA A 70 -8.17 11.97 3.55
C ALA A 70 -9.08 11.60 4.73
N HIS A 71 -10.18 10.89 4.46
CA HIS A 71 -11.09 10.43 5.51
C HIS A 71 -10.45 9.36 6.40
N ALA A 72 -9.65 8.44 5.84
CA ALA A 72 -8.87 7.50 6.63
C ALA A 72 -7.90 8.22 7.57
N HIS A 73 -7.15 9.20 7.06
CA HIS A 73 -6.24 10.01 7.88
C HIS A 73 -6.99 10.79 8.98
N ALA A 74 -8.12 11.42 8.66
CA ALA A 74 -8.91 12.19 9.62
C ALA A 74 -9.47 11.32 10.77
N LEU A 75 -9.90 10.10 10.46
CA LEU A 75 -10.37 9.13 11.47
C LEU A 75 -9.27 8.78 12.48
N LEU A 76 -8.02 8.64 12.01
CA LEU A 76 -6.87 8.41 12.89
C LEU A 76 -6.54 9.64 13.74
N ALA A 77 -6.52 10.84 13.13
CA ALA A 77 -6.21 12.08 13.84
C ALA A 77 -7.26 12.43 14.92
N SER A 78 -8.53 12.08 14.68
CA SER A 78 -9.62 12.30 15.65
C SER A 78 -9.62 11.33 16.84
N SER A 79 -8.85 10.24 16.77
CA SER A 79 -8.74 9.24 17.83
C SER A 79 -7.73 9.70 18.87
N SER A 80 -8.13 10.65 19.74
CA SER A 80 -7.29 11.35 20.73
C SER A 80 -6.85 10.50 21.94
N SER A 81 -6.59 9.21 21.74
CA SER A 81 -6.19 8.31 22.82
C SER A 81 -4.73 8.53 23.18
N SER A 82 -4.44 8.69 24.48
CA SER A 82 -3.07 8.82 25.03
C SER A 82 -2.22 7.55 24.86
N SER A 83 -2.81 6.44 24.42
CA SER A 83 -2.12 5.20 24.07
C SER A 83 -2.38 4.83 22.60
N PRO A 84 -1.36 4.37 21.85
CA PRO A 84 -1.54 3.86 20.50
C PRO A 84 -2.39 2.59 20.55
N GLN A 85 -3.65 2.72 20.14
CA GLN A 85 -4.56 1.59 20.02
C GLN A 85 -4.30 0.86 18.69
N PRO A 86 -4.36 -0.49 18.66
CA PRO A 86 -4.29 -1.25 17.42
C PRO A 86 -5.37 -0.77 16.43
N VAL A 87 -4.93 -0.33 15.25
CA VAL A 87 -5.86 0.06 14.19
C VAL A 87 -6.21 -1.19 13.37
N CYS A 88 -7.50 -1.42 13.15
CA CYS A 88 -7.97 -2.43 12.21
C CYS A 88 -8.04 -1.82 10.81
N PRO A 89 -7.21 -2.27 9.84
CA PRO A 89 -7.22 -1.71 8.48
C PRO A 89 -8.58 -1.82 7.78
N TYR A 90 -9.29 -2.93 7.96
CA TYR A 90 -10.61 -3.13 7.37
C TYR A 90 -11.62 -2.11 7.91
N THR A 91 -11.69 -1.93 9.23
CA THR A 91 -12.61 -0.96 9.84
C THR A 91 -12.26 0.47 9.44
N LEU A 92 -10.97 0.79 9.28
CA LEU A 92 -10.54 2.10 8.80
C LEU A 92 -10.99 2.32 7.35
N LEU A 93 -10.74 1.34 6.47
CA LEU A 93 -11.16 1.37 5.07
C LEU A 93 -12.68 1.51 4.93
N ASP A 94 -13.45 0.73 5.69
CA ASP A 94 -14.91 0.73 5.68
C ASP A 94 -15.49 2.09 6.09
N ARG A 95 -15.01 2.66 7.19
CA ARG A 95 -15.44 3.98 7.65
C ARG A 95 -15.02 5.08 6.67
N ALA A 96 -13.78 5.04 6.18
CA ALA A 96 -13.29 6.01 5.20
C ALA A 96 -14.10 5.98 3.90
N TYR A 97 -14.44 4.77 3.42
CA TYR A 97 -15.32 4.57 2.27
C TYR A 97 -16.69 5.22 2.50
N HIS A 98 -17.35 4.93 3.62
CA HIS A 98 -18.65 5.51 3.92
C HIS A 98 -18.62 7.04 4.00
N HIS A 99 -17.62 7.63 4.66
CA HIS A 99 -17.44 9.08 4.68
C HIS A 99 -17.19 9.68 3.28
N THR A 100 -16.47 8.96 2.42
CA THR A 100 -16.20 9.37 1.03
C THR A 100 -17.47 9.34 0.19
N VAL A 101 -18.26 8.26 0.28
CA VAL A 101 -19.54 8.15 -0.42
C VAL A 101 -20.51 9.23 0.04
N ASP A 102 -20.59 9.48 1.34
CA ASP A 102 -21.45 10.53 1.90
C ASP A 102 -21.01 11.94 1.44
N SER A 103 -19.71 12.21 1.37
CA SER A 103 -19.19 13.51 0.93
C SER A 103 -19.40 13.76 -0.57
N LEU A 104 -19.42 12.69 -1.37
CA LEU A 104 -19.67 12.71 -2.82
C LEU A 104 -21.16 12.49 -3.19
N SER A 105 -22.06 12.32 -2.22
CA SER A 105 -23.49 12.04 -2.44
C SER A 105 -24.22 13.12 -3.27
N ARG A 106 -23.71 14.35 -3.28
CA ARG A 106 -24.26 15.48 -4.07
C ARG A 106 -23.77 15.52 -5.51
N THR A 107 -22.84 14.64 -5.88
CA THR A 107 -22.30 14.53 -7.23
C THR A 107 -22.79 13.21 -7.85
N PRO A 108 -23.48 13.23 -9.02
CA PRO A 108 -23.98 12.04 -9.71
C PRO A 108 -22.85 11.28 -10.42
N THR A 109 -21.72 11.15 -9.73
CA THR A 109 -20.41 10.85 -10.27
C THR A 109 -20.08 9.37 -10.12
N LEU A 110 -19.89 8.70 -11.26
CA LEU A 110 -19.27 7.37 -11.30
C LEU A 110 -17.77 7.55 -11.04
N ALA A 111 -17.40 7.68 -9.76
CA ALA A 111 -16.02 7.68 -9.30
C ALA A 111 -15.73 6.36 -8.59
N ALA A 112 -14.56 5.79 -8.86
CA ALA A 112 -14.12 4.56 -8.24
C ALA A 112 -12.62 4.59 -7.96
N SER A 113 -12.17 3.75 -7.05
CA SER A 113 -10.76 3.65 -6.69
C SER A 113 -10.42 2.28 -6.12
N THR A 114 -9.18 1.85 -6.33
CA THR A 114 -8.55 0.79 -5.54
C THR A 114 -8.12 1.34 -4.18
N ALA A 115 -7.77 0.48 -3.22
CA ALA A 115 -7.32 0.92 -1.92
C ALA A 115 -6.45 -0.11 -1.22
N VAL A 116 -5.40 0.33 -0.54
CA VAL A 116 -4.56 -0.46 0.36
C VAL A 116 -4.43 0.31 1.67
N ILE A 117 -4.69 -0.34 2.80
CA ILE A 117 -4.41 0.17 4.15
C ILE A 117 -3.54 -0.85 4.89
N LEU A 118 -2.41 -0.38 5.42
CA LEU A 118 -1.50 -1.18 6.24
C LEU A 118 -1.37 -0.57 7.62
N SER A 119 -1.43 -1.39 8.67
CA SER A 119 -1.26 -0.97 10.06
C SER A 119 -0.31 -1.88 10.81
N LEU A 120 0.72 -1.30 11.43
CA LEU A 120 1.62 -2.00 12.33
C LEU A 120 1.00 -2.06 13.74
N SER A 121 0.95 -3.26 14.32
CA SER A 121 0.52 -3.50 15.70
C SER A 121 1.45 -4.51 16.35
N GLY A 122 2.36 -4.03 17.21
CA GLY A 122 3.46 -4.85 17.74
C GLY A 122 4.32 -5.40 16.61
N ALA A 123 4.56 -6.72 16.61
CA ALA A 123 5.31 -7.43 15.57
C ALA A 123 4.45 -7.95 14.41
N VAL A 124 3.29 -7.33 14.17
CA VAL A 124 2.35 -7.77 13.14
C VAL A 124 1.93 -6.60 12.25
N LEU A 125 2.19 -6.72 10.95
CA LEU A 125 1.64 -5.84 9.92
C LEU A 125 0.29 -6.39 9.47
N ARG A 126 -0.80 -5.69 9.79
CA ARG A 126 -2.16 -6.01 9.33
C ARG A 126 -2.46 -5.25 8.06
N PHE A 127 -3.27 -5.85 7.18
CA PHE A 127 -3.65 -5.23 5.93
C PHE A 127 -5.13 -5.42 5.59
N ALA A 128 -5.67 -4.46 4.83
CA ALA A 128 -6.91 -4.58 4.09
C ALA A 128 -6.72 -3.89 2.73
N TYR A 129 -7.08 -4.55 1.63
CA TYR A 129 -6.99 -3.94 0.31
C TYR A 129 -8.07 -4.41 -0.66
N VAL A 130 -8.39 -3.55 -1.62
CA VAL A 130 -9.30 -3.77 -2.75
C VAL A 130 -8.60 -3.34 -4.03
N GLY A 131 -8.52 -4.22 -5.02
CA GLY A 131 -7.96 -3.92 -6.35
C GLY A 131 -6.54 -4.43 -6.57
N ASP A 132 -5.80 -3.77 -7.46
CA ASP A 132 -4.44 -4.12 -7.89
C ASP A 132 -3.35 -3.13 -7.45
N SER A 133 -3.73 -2.01 -6.82
CA SER A 133 -2.86 -1.43 -5.78
C SER A 133 -2.46 -2.51 -4.78
N GLY A 134 -1.24 -2.46 -4.28
CA GLY A 134 -0.70 -3.56 -3.51
C GLY A 134 0.43 -3.19 -2.56
N PHE A 135 0.99 -4.23 -1.96
CA PHE A 135 2.16 -4.11 -1.10
C PHE A 135 3.05 -5.35 -1.16
N ALA A 136 4.28 -5.18 -0.70
CA ALA A 136 5.27 -6.21 -0.48
C ALA A 136 6.01 -5.96 0.84
N VAL A 137 6.32 -7.03 1.55
CA VAL A 137 7.17 -7.03 2.75
C VAL A 137 8.45 -7.76 2.41
N PHE A 138 9.59 -7.14 2.70
CA PHE A 138 10.92 -7.66 2.43
C PHE A 138 11.64 -7.95 3.74
N ARG A 139 12.28 -9.12 3.83
CA ARG A 139 13.17 -9.49 4.93
C ARG A 139 14.52 -9.91 4.36
N GLY A 140 15.60 -9.28 4.84
CA GLY A 140 16.94 -9.53 4.29
C GLY A 140 17.04 -9.26 2.79
N GLY A 141 16.26 -8.29 2.29
CA GLY A 141 16.23 -7.92 0.87
C GLY A 141 15.51 -8.91 -0.06
N ARG A 142 14.75 -9.86 0.48
CA ARG A 142 13.92 -10.80 -0.29
C ARG A 142 12.45 -10.63 0.08
N ILE A 143 11.55 -10.87 -0.87
CA ILE A 143 10.10 -10.78 -0.61
C ILE A 143 9.71 -11.89 0.36
N LEU A 144 9.25 -11.48 1.55
CA LEU A 144 8.62 -12.32 2.56
C LEU A 144 7.13 -12.49 2.27
N HIS A 145 6.47 -11.40 1.83
CA HIS A 145 5.05 -11.40 1.49
C HIS A 145 4.79 -10.44 0.34
N ARG A 146 3.90 -10.81 -0.58
CA ARG A 146 3.44 -9.99 -1.70
C ARG A 146 1.92 -10.09 -1.79
N SER A 147 1.24 -8.95 -1.83
CA SER A 147 -0.21 -8.92 -2.06
C SER A 147 -0.54 -9.46 -3.45
N ARG A 148 -1.68 -10.14 -3.58
CA ARG A 148 -2.17 -10.64 -4.87
C ARG A 148 -3.14 -9.63 -5.48
N PRO A 149 -2.94 -9.18 -6.73
CA PRO A 149 -3.89 -8.29 -7.40
C PRO A 149 -5.31 -8.89 -7.42
N GLN A 150 -6.31 -8.07 -7.15
CA GLN A 150 -7.72 -8.43 -7.31
C GLN A 150 -8.28 -7.78 -8.57
N GLN A 151 -8.60 -8.60 -9.56
CA GLN A 151 -9.08 -8.14 -10.86
C GLN A 151 -10.25 -9.03 -11.33
N SER A 152 -11.20 -8.43 -12.04
CA SER A 152 -12.30 -9.18 -12.68
C SER A 152 -11.84 -9.85 -13.97
N TYR A 153 -10.96 -9.16 -14.71
CA TYR A 153 -10.21 -9.65 -15.85
C TYR A 153 -8.94 -8.77 -15.97
N PHE A 154 -8.02 -9.15 -16.85
CA PHE A 154 -6.75 -8.43 -17.00
C PHE A 154 -6.96 -6.92 -17.17
N ASN A 155 -6.25 -6.13 -16.35
CA ASN A 155 -6.30 -4.66 -16.35
C ASN A 155 -7.70 -4.08 -16.03
N CYS A 156 -8.52 -4.83 -15.30
CA CYS A 156 -9.80 -4.37 -14.74
C CYS A 156 -9.87 -4.71 -13.24
N PRO A 157 -9.39 -3.82 -12.37
CA PRO A 157 -9.31 -4.09 -10.94
C PRO A 157 -10.67 -4.14 -10.27
N TYR A 158 -10.66 -4.82 -9.12
CA TYR A 158 -11.68 -4.61 -8.12
C TYR A 158 -11.59 -3.16 -7.65
N GLN A 159 -12.74 -2.50 -7.53
CA GLN A 159 -12.77 -1.07 -7.22
C GLN A 159 -13.97 -0.72 -6.35
N LEU A 160 -13.75 0.16 -5.38
CA LEU A 160 -14.79 0.76 -4.56
C LEU A 160 -15.37 1.95 -5.31
N SER A 161 -16.69 2.11 -5.33
CA SER A 161 -17.36 3.17 -6.10
C SER A 161 -18.51 3.82 -5.32
N ALA A 162 -18.80 5.09 -5.59
CA ALA A 162 -19.87 5.83 -4.91
C ALA A 162 -21.30 5.34 -5.22
N HIS A 163 -21.56 4.78 -6.41
CA HIS A 163 -22.91 4.38 -6.85
C HIS A 163 -22.99 2.86 -7.12
N GLY A 164 -23.59 2.15 -6.16
CA GLY A 164 -23.45 0.71 -5.94
C GLY A 164 -24.32 -0.23 -6.79
N THR A 165 -24.53 0.02 -8.07
CA THR A 165 -25.24 -0.93 -8.96
C THR A 165 -24.28 -1.66 -9.90
N GLY A 166 -23.30 -2.38 -9.34
CA GLY A 166 -22.45 -3.30 -10.13
C GLY A 166 -20.97 -3.40 -9.73
N GLY A 167 -20.47 -2.54 -8.85
CA GLY A 167 -19.07 -2.54 -8.38
C GLY A 167 -18.78 -3.43 -7.17
N ASN A 168 -17.49 -3.61 -6.86
CA ASN A 168 -17.03 -4.28 -5.65
C ASN A 168 -17.34 -3.44 -4.41
N ARG A 169 -17.36 -4.10 -3.26
CA ARG A 169 -17.67 -3.49 -1.96
C ARG A 169 -16.51 -3.69 -1.00
N VAL A 170 -16.50 -2.92 0.09
CA VAL A 170 -15.47 -3.07 1.14
C VAL A 170 -15.44 -4.50 1.70
N ARG A 171 -16.58 -5.19 1.78
CA ARG A 171 -16.64 -6.61 2.19
C ARG A 171 -15.86 -7.58 1.29
N ASP A 172 -15.52 -7.16 0.07
CA ASP A 172 -14.74 -7.96 -0.89
C ASP A 172 -13.22 -7.73 -0.71
N ALA A 173 -12.83 -6.86 0.25
CA ALA A 173 -11.43 -6.59 0.56
C ALA A 173 -10.70 -7.85 1.04
N ALA A 174 -9.48 -8.04 0.53
CA ALA A 174 -8.56 -9.01 1.09
C ALA A 174 -8.03 -8.47 2.42
N VAL A 175 -8.22 -9.24 3.49
CA VAL A 175 -7.77 -8.92 4.84
C VAL A 175 -6.79 -9.97 5.34
N GLY A 176 -5.80 -9.54 6.12
CA GLY A 176 -4.84 -10.47 6.68
C GLY A 176 -3.75 -9.78 7.49
N GLN A 177 -2.72 -10.57 7.78
CA GLN A 177 -1.60 -10.11 8.59
C GLN A 177 -0.31 -10.84 8.22
N VAL A 178 0.82 -10.16 8.44
CA VAL A 178 2.18 -10.68 8.21
C VAL A 178 3.02 -10.40 9.47
N PRO A 179 3.65 -11.41 10.07
CA PRO A 179 4.63 -11.18 11.13
C PRO A 179 5.84 -10.42 10.60
N VAL A 180 6.19 -9.32 11.24
CA VAL A 180 7.32 -8.45 10.87
C VAL A 180 8.36 -8.40 11.99
N ALA A 181 9.59 -8.05 11.63
CA ALA A 181 10.71 -7.90 12.54
C ALA A 181 11.48 -6.61 12.22
N ALA A 182 12.27 -6.12 13.19
CA ALA A 182 13.18 -5.00 12.96
C ALA A 182 14.09 -5.28 11.74
N GLY A 183 14.25 -4.28 10.89
CA GLY A 183 14.98 -4.35 9.62
C GLY A 183 14.14 -4.81 8.42
N ASP A 184 12.89 -5.23 8.61
CA ASP A 184 11.98 -5.48 7.48
C ASP A 184 11.64 -4.17 6.74
N VAL A 185 11.43 -4.27 5.43
CA VAL A 185 11.02 -3.15 4.57
C VAL A 185 9.63 -3.42 4.04
N VAL A 186 8.71 -2.49 4.24
CA VAL A 186 7.36 -2.51 3.67
C VAL A 186 7.33 -1.56 2.49
N VAL A 187 6.80 -2.01 1.36
CA VAL A 187 6.55 -1.20 0.17
C VAL A 187 5.08 -1.33 -0.18
N ALA A 188 4.34 -0.23 -0.20
CA ALA A 188 2.99 -0.14 -0.75
C ALA A 188 2.99 0.77 -1.98
N GLY A 189 2.11 0.53 -2.94
CA GLY A 189 2.03 1.37 -4.14
C GLY A 189 0.81 1.10 -5.00
N SER A 190 0.60 1.97 -5.99
CA SER A 190 -0.39 1.81 -7.06
C SER A 190 0.10 0.83 -8.12
N ASP A 191 -0.75 0.51 -9.09
CA ASP A 191 -0.39 -0.39 -10.18
C ASP A 191 0.75 0.20 -11.05
N GLY A 192 0.88 1.52 -11.16
CA GLY A 192 1.99 2.17 -11.86
C GLY A 192 3.39 1.78 -11.35
N LEU A 193 3.51 1.34 -10.09
CA LEU A 193 4.71 0.66 -9.60
C LEU A 193 4.78 -0.79 -10.09
N PHE A 194 3.75 -1.58 -9.79
CA PHE A 194 3.77 -3.04 -9.92
C PHE A 194 3.67 -3.54 -11.37
N ASP A 195 3.11 -2.73 -12.27
CA ASP A 195 3.05 -2.97 -13.70
C ASP A 195 4.39 -2.71 -14.39
N ASN A 196 5.28 -1.94 -13.76
CA ASN A 196 6.53 -1.47 -14.33
C ASN A 196 7.79 -2.04 -13.67
N LEU A 197 7.70 -2.57 -12.45
CA LEU A 197 8.81 -3.25 -11.77
C LEU A 197 8.47 -4.68 -11.38
N PHE A 198 9.25 -5.62 -11.92
CA PHE A 198 9.22 -7.00 -11.45
C PHE A 198 9.64 -7.09 -9.98
N ASP A 199 9.12 -8.10 -9.30
CA ASP A 199 9.51 -8.48 -7.93
C ASP A 199 11.04 -8.56 -7.77
N SER A 200 11.75 -9.19 -8.71
CA SER A 200 13.21 -9.26 -8.70
C SER A 200 13.90 -7.89 -8.86
N GLY A 201 13.25 -6.92 -9.49
CA GLY A 201 13.70 -5.54 -9.58
C GLY A 201 13.56 -4.84 -8.24
N MET A 202 12.40 -4.98 -7.59
CA MET A 202 12.16 -4.43 -6.24
C MET A 202 13.12 -5.04 -5.21
N GLU A 203 13.35 -6.36 -5.22
CA GLU A 203 14.31 -7.03 -4.33
C GLU A 203 15.73 -6.44 -4.48
N ARG A 204 16.20 -6.23 -5.72
CA ARG A 204 17.51 -5.61 -5.97
C ARG A 204 17.59 -4.18 -5.44
N ILE A 205 16.54 -3.39 -5.63
CA ILE A 205 16.45 -2.02 -5.12
C ILE A 205 16.52 -2.02 -3.59
N VAL A 206 15.74 -2.88 -2.93
CA VAL A 206 15.73 -3.01 -1.46
C VAL A 206 17.10 -3.45 -0.94
N GLN A 207 17.75 -4.44 -1.59
CA GLN A 207 19.10 -4.88 -1.22
C GLN A 207 20.13 -3.77 -1.35
N LEU A 208 20.09 -3.01 -2.44
CA LEU A 208 20.98 -1.87 -2.66
C LEU A 208 20.77 -0.80 -1.60
N GLY A 209 19.51 -0.41 -1.35
CA GLY A 209 19.20 0.62 -0.37
C GLY A 209 19.52 0.19 1.06
N ALA A 210 19.37 -1.10 1.41
CA ALA A 210 19.83 -1.62 2.70
C ALA A 210 21.37 -1.55 2.83
N ALA A 211 22.10 -1.95 1.80
CA ALA A 211 23.57 -1.90 1.78
C ALA A 211 24.11 -0.46 1.89
N LEU A 212 23.43 0.49 1.25
CA LEU A 212 23.79 1.91 1.27
C LEU A 212 23.10 2.72 2.39
N ARG A 213 22.28 2.06 3.22
CA ARG A 213 21.50 2.68 4.32
C ARG A 213 20.65 3.87 3.86
N PHE A 214 19.91 3.67 2.77
CA PHE A 214 18.99 4.68 2.25
C PHE A 214 17.92 5.01 3.29
N PRO A 215 17.64 6.29 3.58
CA PRO A 215 16.43 6.65 4.30
C PRO A 215 15.19 6.26 3.47
N ALA A 216 14.05 6.06 4.13
CA ALA A 216 12.83 5.59 3.47
C ALA A 216 12.44 6.45 2.25
N ARG A 217 12.67 7.77 2.34
CA ARG A 217 12.43 8.71 1.24
C ARG A 217 13.28 8.38 0.01
N THR A 218 14.59 8.19 0.17
CA THR A 218 15.48 7.84 -0.94
C THR A 218 15.11 6.49 -1.55
N MET A 219 14.70 5.51 -0.73
CA MET A 219 14.20 4.23 -1.26
C MET A 219 12.93 4.41 -2.10
N ALA A 220 11.96 5.18 -1.62
CA ALA A 220 10.73 5.48 -2.34
C ALA A 220 11.00 6.23 -3.66
N ASP A 221 11.83 7.28 -3.62
CA ASP A 221 12.21 8.07 -4.79
C ASP A 221 12.95 7.22 -5.84
N PHE A 222 13.86 6.36 -5.39
CA PHE A 222 14.61 5.48 -6.27
C PHE A 222 13.70 4.43 -6.93
N MET A 223 12.82 3.81 -6.15
CA MET A 223 11.88 2.82 -6.68
C MET A 223 10.88 3.45 -7.67
N ALA A 224 10.30 4.60 -7.33
CA ALA A 224 9.41 5.34 -8.23
C ALA A 224 10.13 5.77 -9.51
N SER A 225 11.38 6.26 -9.42
CA SER A 225 12.17 6.66 -10.60
C SER A 225 12.47 5.48 -11.52
N HIS A 226 12.76 4.31 -10.96
CA HIS A 226 12.96 3.08 -11.74
C HIS A 226 11.66 2.62 -12.42
N ALA A 227 10.53 2.65 -11.70
CA ALA A 227 9.22 2.35 -12.27
C ALA A 227 8.87 3.33 -13.41
N TYR A 228 9.07 4.63 -13.21
CA TYR A 228 8.84 5.66 -14.21
C TYR A 228 9.71 5.50 -15.46
N SER A 229 10.99 5.16 -15.28
CA SER A 229 11.88 4.87 -16.42
C SER A 229 11.39 3.64 -17.20
N LYS A 230 10.87 2.61 -16.53
CA LYS A 230 10.31 1.42 -17.17
C LYS A 230 8.98 1.71 -17.87
N ALA A 231 8.10 2.48 -17.25
CA ALA A 231 6.83 2.95 -17.82
C ALA A 231 7.00 3.61 -19.19
N ARG A 232 8.07 4.38 -19.36
CA ARG A 232 8.39 5.10 -20.61
C ARG A 232 9.12 4.24 -21.65
N SER A 233 9.63 3.07 -21.26
CA SER A 233 10.37 2.21 -22.15
C SER A 233 9.43 1.53 -23.14
N ARG A 234 9.78 1.57 -24.42
CA ARG A 234 9.04 0.87 -25.48
C ARG A 234 9.66 -0.47 -25.88
N THR A 235 10.77 -0.84 -25.26
CA THR A 235 11.60 -1.98 -25.69
C THR A 235 11.98 -2.91 -24.56
N GLU A 236 11.95 -2.42 -23.32
CA GLU A 236 12.23 -3.26 -22.16
C GLU A 236 10.95 -3.94 -21.67
N ASP A 237 11.10 -5.18 -21.24
CA ASP A 237 9.99 -5.94 -20.70
C ASP A 237 9.54 -5.41 -19.33
N SER A 238 8.25 -5.56 -19.05
CA SER A 238 7.59 -5.13 -17.81
C SER A 238 6.60 -6.19 -17.33
N PRO A 239 6.24 -6.21 -16.04
CA PRO A 239 5.14 -7.05 -15.56
C PRO A 239 3.86 -6.91 -16.39
N PHE A 240 3.49 -5.68 -16.76
CA PHE A 240 2.31 -5.41 -17.59
C PHE A 240 2.39 -6.05 -18.98
N SER A 241 3.50 -5.84 -19.69
CA SER A 241 3.67 -6.41 -21.03
C SER A 241 3.81 -7.93 -20.99
N ALA A 242 4.40 -8.50 -19.94
CA ALA A 242 4.39 -9.94 -19.68
C ALA A 242 2.96 -10.47 -19.50
N ALA A 243 2.16 -9.84 -18.66
CA ALA A 243 0.76 -10.21 -18.46
C ALA A 243 -0.07 -10.05 -19.75
N CYS A 244 0.17 -9.01 -20.56
CA CYS A 244 -0.44 -8.86 -21.88
C CYS A 244 -0.18 -10.07 -22.79
N ARG A 245 1.06 -10.58 -22.81
CA ARG A 245 1.41 -11.76 -23.61
C ARG A 245 0.74 -13.04 -23.08
N GLU A 246 0.60 -13.17 -21.77
CA GLU A 246 -0.17 -14.27 -21.15
C GLU A 246 -1.66 -14.23 -21.53
N GLN A 247 -2.21 -13.03 -21.76
CA GLN A 247 -3.56 -12.85 -22.31
C GLN A 247 -3.64 -13.00 -23.84
N GLY A 248 -2.55 -13.37 -24.51
CA GLY A 248 -2.51 -13.59 -25.96
C GLY A 248 -2.24 -12.35 -26.81
N VAL A 249 -1.89 -11.21 -26.21
CA VAL A 249 -1.49 -10.00 -26.95
C VAL A 249 -0.06 -10.18 -27.46
N VAL A 250 0.06 -10.74 -28.66
CA VAL A 250 1.34 -11.06 -29.31
C VAL A 250 2.18 -9.80 -29.53
N GLY A 251 3.47 -9.86 -29.17
CA GLY A 251 4.42 -8.77 -29.40
C GLY A 251 4.32 -7.59 -28.42
N SER A 252 3.47 -7.68 -27.39
CA SER A 252 3.44 -6.67 -26.32
C SER A 252 4.80 -6.59 -25.62
N VAL A 253 5.38 -5.39 -25.54
CA VAL A 253 6.65 -5.06 -24.89
C VAL A 253 6.60 -3.60 -24.45
N GLY A 254 7.41 -3.22 -23.45
CA GLY A 254 7.44 -1.88 -22.89
C GLY A 254 6.68 -1.77 -21.58
N GLY A 255 6.76 -0.60 -20.96
CA GLY A 255 6.01 -0.29 -19.74
C GLY A 255 4.59 0.21 -19.99
N LYS A 256 3.89 0.46 -18.89
CA LYS A 256 2.57 1.09 -18.86
C LYS A 256 2.73 2.48 -18.23
N MET A 257 2.46 3.54 -18.99
CA MET A 257 2.39 4.90 -18.45
C MET A 257 1.18 4.99 -17.51
N ASP A 258 1.41 5.46 -16.30
CA ASP A 258 0.39 5.60 -15.26
C ASP A 258 0.84 6.56 -14.16
N ASP A 259 -0.08 6.93 -13.26
CA ASP A 259 0.29 7.52 -11.98
C ASP A 259 1.16 6.53 -11.18
N ILE A 260 2.22 7.01 -10.51
CA ILE A 260 3.11 6.15 -9.72
C ILE A 260 3.16 6.66 -8.29
N THR A 261 2.53 5.91 -7.39
CA THR A 261 2.63 6.11 -5.94
C THR A 261 3.43 5.00 -5.30
N VAL A 262 4.45 5.37 -4.52
CA VAL A 262 5.26 4.44 -3.73
C VAL A 262 5.36 4.94 -2.30
N VAL A 263 4.94 4.14 -1.34
CA VAL A 263 5.16 4.35 0.09
C VAL A 263 6.10 3.26 0.60
N VAL A 264 7.27 3.66 1.10
CA VAL A 264 8.25 2.75 1.71
C VAL A 264 8.27 3.00 3.21
N ALA A 265 8.33 1.93 4.01
CA ALA A 265 8.55 2.04 5.44
C ALA A 265 9.54 1.00 5.97
N TYR A 266 10.44 1.43 6.85
CA TYR A 266 11.28 0.53 7.63
C TYR A 266 10.56 0.14 8.93
N ILE A 267 10.67 -1.13 9.30
CA ILE A 267 10.29 -1.62 10.62
C ILE A 267 11.52 -1.51 11.52
N GLU A 268 11.42 -0.74 12.61
CA GLU A 268 12.53 -0.44 13.54
C GLU A 268 12.14 -0.66 15.00
#